data_AF-A0A965IFL9-F1
#
_entry.id   AF-A0A965IFL9-F1
#
_cell.length_a   1.000
_cell.length_b   1.000
_cell.length_c   1.000
_cell.angle_alpha   90.00
_cell.angle_beta   90.00
_cell.angle_gamma   90.00
#
_symmetry.space_group_name_H-M   'P 1'
#
loop_
_entity.id
_entity.type
_entity.pdbx_description
1 polymer ?
#
loop_
_entity_poly.entity_id
_entity_poly.type
_entity_poly.pdbx_seq_one_letter_code
_entity_poly.pdbx_strand_id
1 'polypeptide(L)'
;MPKVFVVQEMPQHNISSALKYGEVDVLLPQNTQVAFSLAPVVRRIRRKLRDYKDGDWLLLTGDPVAIGLTCAIASAFNGGRFQCLKWDRRDNCYIPVTCDTTQNGEFDE
;
A
#
# COMPACT_ATOMS: atom_id res chain seq x y z
N MET A 1 7.25 -14.64 -4.95
CA MET A 1 6.09 -14.12 -5.69
C MET A 1 5.87 -12.67 -5.27
N PRO A 2 5.42 -11.80 -6.18
CA PRO A 2 4.94 -10.46 -5.85
C PRO A 2 3.78 -10.50 -4.85
N LYS A 3 3.72 -9.52 -3.95
CA LYS A 3 2.61 -9.35 -3.00
C LYS A 3 1.82 -8.07 -3.28
N VAL A 4 0.54 -8.09 -2.94
CA VAL A 4 -0.35 -6.93 -2.93
C VAL A 4 -0.80 -6.67 -1.50
N PHE A 5 -0.22 -5.66 -0.87
CA PHE A 5 -0.53 -5.26 0.48
C PHE A 5 -1.76 -4.36 0.51
N VAL A 6 -2.89 -4.89 0.98
CA VAL A 6 -4.13 -4.14 1.14
C VAL A 6 -4.06 -3.36 2.45
N VAL A 7 -4.04 -2.03 2.38
CA VAL A 7 -3.85 -1.17 3.57
C VAL A 7 -4.90 -1.49 4.64
N GLN A 8 -6.16 -1.45 4.26
CA GLN A 8 -7.26 -1.84 5.12
C GLN A 8 -8.36 -2.49 4.31
N GLU A 9 -8.89 -3.58 4.86
CA GLU A 9 -9.99 -4.32 4.25
C GLU A 9 -11.26 -3.49 4.16
N MET A 10 -11.85 -3.45 2.96
CA MET A 10 -13.09 -2.76 2.66
C MET A 10 -14.03 -3.76 1.98
N PRO A 11 -14.95 -4.43 2.71
CA PRO A 11 -15.74 -5.56 2.16
C PRO A 11 -16.61 -5.20 0.96
N GLN A 12 -16.99 -3.92 0.85
CA GLN A 12 -17.80 -3.41 -0.24
C GLN A 12 -16.98 -3.08 -1.50
N HIS A 13 -15.65 -3.15 -1.42
CA HIS A 13 -14.74 -2.86 -2.53
C HIS A 13 -14.26 -4.17 -3.15
N ASN A 14 -14.63 -4.43 -4.40
CA ASN A 14 -14.10 -5.56 -5.14
C ASN A 14 -12.63 -5.32 -5.50
N ILE A 15 -11.73 -6.10 -4.91
CA ILE A 15 -10.29 -6.04 -5.16
C ILE A 15 -9.78 -7.19 -6.04
N SER A 16 -10.66 -8.00 -6.64
CA SER A 16 -10.27 -9.17 -7.43
C SER A 16 -9.35 -8.82 -8.60
N SER A 17 -9.52 -7.64 -9.19
CA SER A 17 -8.64 -7.16 -10.27
C SER A 17 -7.21 -6.85 -9.78
N ALA A 18 -6.98 -6.74 -8.47
CA ALA A 18 -5.64 -6.59 -7.89
C ALA A 18 -4.88 -7.93 -7.80
N LEU A 19 -5.58 -9.07 -7.78
CA LEU A 19 -4.97 -10.41 -7.71
C LEU A 19 -4.03 -10.71 -8.89
N LYS A 20 -4.20 -10.00 -10.02
CA LYS A 20 -3.30 -10.10 -11.17
C LYS A 20 -1.89 -9.58 -10.91
N TYR A 21 -1.70 -8.77 -9.85
CA TYR A 21 -0.40 -8.18 -9.50
C TYR A 21 0.38 -8.99 -8.47
N GLY A 22 -0.27 -9.92 -7.76
CA GLY A 22 0.40 -10.73 -6.74
C GLY A 22 -0.55 -11.32 -5.69
N GLU A 23 0.04 -12.02 -4.72
CA GLU A 23 -0.67 -12.59 -3.58
C GLU A 23 -1.13 -11.48 -2.63
N VAL A 24 -2.41 -11.48 -2.25
CA VAL A 24 -2.98 -10.44 -1.39
C VAL A 24 -2.62 -10.68 0.08
N ASP A 25 -2.11 -9.64 0.75
CA ASP A 25 -1.85 -9.62 2.19
C ASP A 25 -2.49 -8.37 2.83
N VAL A 26 -3.46 -8.56 3.72
CA VAL A 26 -4.20 -7.46 4.36
C VAL A 26 -3.43 -6.92 5.56
N LEU A 27 -3.05 -5.64 5.53
CA LEU A 27 -2.31 -4.99 6.62
C LEU A 27 -3.17 -4.79 7.86
N LEU A 28 -4.34 -4.15 7.70
CA LEU A 28 -5.26 -3.82 8.77
C LEU A 28 -6.64 -4.46 8.56
N PRO A 29 -7.22 -5.10 9.58
CA PRO A 29 -8.60 -5.58 9.51
C PRO A 29 -9.58 -4.41 9.42
N GLN A 30 -10.77 -4.67 8.87
CA GLN A 30 -11.82 -3.66 8.64
C GLN A 30 -12.13 -2.80 9.87
N ASN A 31 -12.23 -3.40 11.06
CA ASN A 31 -12.63 -2.74 12.29
C ASN A 31 -11.51 -1.93 12.99
N THR A 32 -10.36 -1.77 12.34
CA THR A 32 -9.25 -0.97 12.89
C THR A 32 -9.63 0.50 12.98
N GLN A 33 -9.58 1.07 14.18
CA GLN A 33 -9.78 2.51 14.40
C GLN A 33 -8.43 3.18 14.68
N VAL A 34 -7.85 3.80 13.64
CA VAL A 34 -6.51 4.40 13.69
C VAL A 34 -6.44 5.52 14.74
N ALA A 35 -7.49 6.32 14.87
CA ALA A 35 -7.59 7.45 15.80
C ALA A 35 -7.37 7.06 17.28
N PHE A 36 -7.77 5.85 17.69
CA PHE A 36 -7.67 5.41 19.08
C PHE A 36 -6.49 4.47 19.35
N SER A 37 -5.74 4.05 18.32
CA SER A 37 -4.74 2.99 18.46
C SER A 37 -3.56 3.09 17.48
N LEU A 38 -2.95 4.27 17.38
CA LEU A 38 -1.87 4.54 16.42
C LEU A 38 -0.63 3.64 16.60
N ALA A 39 -0.13 3.47 17.82
CA ALA A 39 1.10 2.69 18.06
C ALA A 39 0.96 1.19 17.69
N PRO A 40 -0.13 0.49 18.08
CA PRO A 40 -0.40 -0.86 17.58
C PRO A 40 -0.52 -0.95 16.06
N VAL A 41 -1.17 0.04 15.42
CA VAL A 41 -1.30 0.12 13.96
C VAL A 41 0.07 0.21 13.29
N VAL A 42 0.91 1.15 13.72
CA VAL A 42 2.28 1.30 13.21
C VAL A 42 3.10 0.02 13.39
N ARG A 43 3.05 -0.60 14.58
CA ARG A 43 3.76 -1.85 14.85
C ARG A 43 3.32 -2.98 13.91
N ARG A 44 2.01 -3.07 13.63
CA ARG A 44 1.45 -4.08 12.73
C ARG A 44 1.89 -3.86 11.29
N ILE A 45 1.81 -2.62 10.79
CA ILE A 45 2.24 -2.26 9.43
C ILE A 45 3.73 -2.56 9.25
N ARG A 46 4.59 -2.08 10.17
CA ARG A 46 6.04 -2.37 10.13
C ARG A 46 6.37 -3.85 10.13
N ARG A 47 5.63 -4.67 10.89
CA ARG A 47 5.85 -6.12 10.90
C ARG A 47 5.49 -6.75 9.56
N LYS A 48 4.36 -6.38 8.96
CA LYS A 48 3.88 -6.97 7.71
C LYS A 48 4.69 -6.51 6.49
N LEU A 49 5.19 -5.28 6.51
CA LEU A 49 6.04 -4.73 5.44
C LEU A 49 7.54 -5.02 5.62
N ARG A 50 7.95 -5.81 6.61
CA ARG A 50 9.38 -6.02 6.91
C ARG A 50 10.21 -6.47 5.71
N ASP A 51 9.63 -7.33 4.88
CA ASP A 51 10.28 -7.90 3.69
C ASP A 51 9.74 -7.28 2.38
N TYR A 52 9.12 -6.09 2.48
CA TYR A 52 8.64 -5.33 1.32
C TYR A 52 9.81 -5.00 0.40
N LYS A 53 9.60 -5.17 -0.91
CA LYS A 53 10.63 -4.97 -1.93
C LYS A 53 10.03 -4.52 -3.25
N ASP A 54 10.89 -4.12 -4.16
CA ASP A 54 10.50 -3.79 -5.54
C ASP A 54 9.73 -4.96 -6.18
N GLY A 55 8.61 -4.62 -6.84
CA GLY A 55 7.65 -5.57 -7.40
C GLY A 55 6.49 -5.93 -6.48
N ASP A 56 6.54 -5.55 -5.20
CA ASP A 56 5.38 -5.59 -4.31
C ASP A 56 4.54 -4.31 -4.42
N TRP A 57 3.22 -4.46 -4.29
CA TRP A 57 2.26 -3.40 -4.53
C TRP A 57 1.52 -3.01 -3.26
N LEU A 58 1.30 -1.72 -3.05
CA LEU A 58 0.37 -1.21 -2.04
C LEU A 58 -1.01 -0.95 -2.68
N LEU A 59 -2.05 -1.58 -2.17
CA LEU A 59 -3.43 -1.26 -2.54
C LEU A 59 -4.00 -0.26 -1.51
N LEU A 60 -4.14 0.99 -1.96
CA LEU A 60 -4.45 2.13 -1.09
C LEU A 60 -5.96 2.21 -0.79
N THR A 61 -6.41 1.44 0.19
CA THR A 61 -7.82 1.37 0.61
C THR A 61 -8.01 1.64 2.10
N GLY A 62 -9.18 2.19 2.46
CA GLY A 62 -9.59 2.41 3.86
C GLY A 62 -9.16 3.77 4.42
N ASP A 63 -8.66 3.76 5.65
CA ASP A 63 -8.36 4.97 6.43
C ASP A 63 -7.19 5.80 5.84
N PRO A 64 -7.36 7.13 5.62
CA PRO A 64 -6.31 7.98 5.06
C PRO A 64 -5.00 8.03 5.85
N VAL A 65 -5.07 7.96 7.19
CA VAL A 65 -3.89 7.96 8.07
C VAL A 65 -3.17 6.62 7.95
N ALA A 66 -3.90 5.50 7.90
CA ALA A 66 -3.30 4.20 7.64
C ALA A 66 -2.62 4.13 6.26
N ILE A 67 -3.25 4.71 5.24
CA ILE A 67 -2.68 4.82 3.89
C ILE A 67 -1.36 5.59 3.94
N GLY A 68 -1.35 6.79 4.54
CA GLY A 68 -0.15 7.61 4.68
C GLY A 68 0.98 6.90 5.44
N LEU A 69 0.66 6.26 6.56
CA LEU A 69 1.63 5.47 7.34
C LEU A 69 2.21 4.31 6.54
N THR A 70 1.38 3.61 5.77
CA THR A 70 1.83 2.49 4.94
C THR A 70 2.81 2.97 3.87
N CYS A 71 2.49 4.03 3.13
CA CYS A 71 3.39 4.60 2.13
C CYS A 71 4.71 5.05 2.75
N ALA A 72 4.66 5.76 3.89
CA ALA A 72 5.85 6.24 4.59
C ALA A 72 6.75 5.09 5.08
N ILE A 73 6.16 4.02 5.64
CA ILE A 73 6.91 2.86 6.13
C ILE A 73 7.48 2.05 4.97
N ALA A 74 6.71 1.80 3.91
CA ALA A 74 7.18 1.08 2.72
C ALA A 74 8.36 1.81 2.07
N SER A 75 8.22 3.12 1.86
CA SER A 75 9.28 3.98 1.36
C SER A 75 10.53 3.90 2.24
N ALA A 76 10.39 4.06 3.56
CA ALA A 76 11.52 3.98 4.48
C ALA A 76 12.23 2.61 4.47
N PHE A 77 11.50 1.51 4.24
CA PHE A 77 12.09 0.17 4.21
C PHE A 77 12.71 -0.20 2.87
N ASN A 78 12.33 0.48 1.79
CA ASN A 78 12.77 0.17 0.44
C ASN A 78 13.49 1.36 -0.22
N GLY A 79 14.35 2.03 0.55
CA GLY A 79 15.27 3.05 0.03
C GLY A 79 14.58 4.26 -0.60
N GLY A 80 13.42 4.65 -0.07
CA GLY A 80 12.62 5.77 -0.55
C GLY A 80 11.62 5.42 -1.66
N ARG A 81 11.55 4.15 -2.08
CA ARG A 81 10.71 3.69 -3.19
C ARG A 81 9.57 2.81 -2.73
N PHE A 82 8.43 2.93 -3.39
CA PHE A 82 7.32 1.98 -3.27
C PHE A 82 6.46 2.01 -4.53
N GLN A 83 5.64 0.98 -4.71
CA GLN A 83 4.69 0.88 -5.82
C GLN A 83 3.28 0.80 -5.25
N CYS A 84 2.32 1.46 -5.88
CA CYS A 84 0.93 1.40 -5.46
C CYS A 84 -0.04 1.21 -6.63
N LEU A 85 -1.21 0.66 -6.31
CA LEU A 85 -2.31 0.43 -7.23
C LEU A 85 -3.38 1.49 -6.98
N LYS A 86 -3.44 2.49 -7.88
CA LYS A 86 -4.45 3.54 -7.84
C LYS A 86 -5.70 3.06 -8.58
N TRP A 87 -6.86 3.11 -7.92
CA TRP A 87 -8.13 2.81 -8.59
C TRP A 87 -8.54 3.94 -9.53
N ASP A 88 -8.73 3.61 -10.81
CA ASP A 88 -9.39 4.45 -11.79
C ASP A 88 -10.89 4.11 -11.83
N ARG A 89 -11.73 5.08 -11.48
CA ARG A 89 -13.19 4.94 -11.48
C ARG A 89 -13.81 5.00 -12.86
N ARG A 90 -13.12 5.60 -13.84
CA ARG A 90 -13.62 5.73 -15.21
C ARG A 90 -13.49 4.40 -15.93
N ASP A 91 -12.30 3.80 -15.86
CA ASP A 91 -11.97 2.58 -16.58
C ASP A 91 -12.13 1.32 -15.71
N ASN A 92 -12.55 1.49 -14.45
CA ASN A 92 -12.77 0.42 -13.47
C ASN A 92 -11.57 -0.52 -13.35
N CYS A 93 -10.37 0.05 -13.27
CA CYS A 93 -9.13 -0.71 -13.20
C CYS A 93 -8.11 -0.09 -12.25
N TYR A 94 -7.14 -0.89 -11.81
CA TYR A 94 -5.99 -0.39 -11.06
C TYR A 94 -4.87 0.05 -12.01
N ILE A 95 -4.49 1.32 -11.91
CA ILE A 95 -3.33 1.92 -12.55
C ILE A 95 -2.11 1.70 -11.65
N PRO A 96 -1.06 1.00 -12.14
CA PRO A 96 0.22 0.89 -11.44
C PRO A 96 0.92 2.25 -11.37
N VAL A 97 1.39 2.63 -10.18
CA VAL A 97 2.16 3.85 -9.97
C VAL A 97 3.41 3.51 -9.17
N THR A 98 4.57 3.89 -9.69
CA THR A 98 5.85 3.83 -8.97
C THR A 98 6.12 5.18 -8.33
N CYS A 99 6.54 5.18 -7.08
CA CYS A 99 6.87 6.39 -6.34
C CYS A 99 8.31 6.29 -5.83
N ASP A 100 9.12 7.33 -6.10
CA ASP A 100 10.44 7.53 -5.52
C ASP A 100 10.47 8.89 -4.81
N THR A 101 10.75 8.86 -3.51
CA THR A 101 10.76 10.06 -2.64
C THR A 101 12.15 10.65 -2.44
N THR A 102 13.19 10.07 -3.04
CA THR A 102 14.59 10.47 -2.87
C THR A 102 15.08 11.51 -3.88
N GLN A 103 14.23 11.93 -4.82
CA GLN A 103 14.56 12.81 -5.95
C GLN A 103 15.63 12.26 -6.93
N ASN A 104 16.06 11.00 -6.79
CA ASN A 104 16.93 10.35 -7.78
C ASN A 104 16.14 9.75 -8.97
N GLY A 105 14.81 9.90 -8.96
CA GLY A 105 13.89 9.09 -9.75
C GLY A 105 13.60 9.59 -11.17
N GLU A 106 13.78 10.88 -11.48
CA GLU A 106 13.60 11.43 -12.82
C GLU A 106 14.18 12.85 -12.81
N PHE A 107 15.28 13.06 -13.55
CA PHE A 107 15.59 14.38 -14.08
C PHE A 107 14.73 14.52 -15.34
N ASP A 108 13.62 15.24 -15.25
CA ASP A 108 12.93 15.70 -16.46
C ASP A 108 13.90 16.61 -17.23
N GLU A 109 14.26 16.20 -18.46
CA GLU A 109 14.69 17.13 -19.52
C GLU A 109 13.48 17.90 -20.05
#